data_AF-A0A662K7A3-F1
#
_entry.id   AF-A0A662K7A3-F1
#
_cell.length_a   1.000
_cell.length_b   1.000
_cell.length_c   1.000
_cell.angle_alpha   90.00
_cell.angle_beta   90.00
_cell.angle_gamma   90.00
#
_symmetry.space_group_name_H-M   'P 1'
#
loop_
_entity.id
_entity.type
_entity.pdbx_description
1 polymer ?
#
loop_
_entity_poly.entity_id
_entity_poly.type
_entity_poly.pdbx_seq_one_letter_code
_entity_poly.pdbx_strand_id
1 'polypeptide(L)' 'MKKQIIFVWECLGCGWIEHGKIPPEKCPKCKRRKSFAKLPKEWAEKVKKELIKKHGKELLKKALEEGLGKSKV' A
#
# COMPACT_ATOMS: atom_id res chain seq x y z
N MET A 1 0.64 -17.35 -16.10
CA MET A 1 0.28 -16.56 -14.90
C MET A 1 1.17 -15.32 -14.82
N LYS A 2 0.67 -14.10 -15.07
CA LYS A 2 1.48 -12.86 -15.02
C LYS A 2 1.67 -12.45 -13.56
N LYS A 3 2.89 -12.56 -13.03
CA LYS A 3 3.25 -12.10 -11.68
C LYS A 3 3.24 -10.57 -11.69
N GLN A 4 2.15 -9.94 -11.24
CA GLN A 4 2.09 -8.49 -11.17
C GLN A 4 3.06 -7.99 -10.07
N ILE A 5 4.01 -7.16 -10.47
CA ILE A 5 4.92 -6.48 -9.53
C ILE A 5 4.13 -5.36 -8.86
N ILE A 6 3.80 -5.56 -7.59
CA ILE A 6 3.13 -4.56 -6.75
C ILE A 6 4.13 -4.13 -5.69
N PHE A 7 4.35 -2.82 -5.57
CA PHE A 7 5.14 -2.23 -4.51
C PHE A 7 4.23 -1.72 -3.39
N VAL A 8 4.83 -1.61 -2.20
CA VAL A 8 4.18 -1.04 -1.03
C VAL A 8 4.87 0.29 -0.74
N TRP A 9 4.06 1.31 -0.52
CA TRP A 9 4.47 2.69 -0.36
C TRP A 9 4.01 3.19 1.00
N GLU A 10 4.91 3.76 1.78
CA GLU A 10 4.58 4.37 3.07
C GLU A 10 4.70 5.89 3.01
N CYS A 11 3.69 6.58 3.51
CA CYS A 11 3.75 8.02 3.70
C CYS A 11 4.63 8.37 4.91
N LEU A 12 5.78 8.98 4.66
CA LEU A 12 6.73 9.47 5.67
C LEU A 12 6.15 10.57 6.57
N GLY A 13 5.00 11.15 6.21
CA GLY A 13 4.34 12.19 7.00
C GLY A 13 3.36 11.65 8.05
N CYS A 14 2.76 10.47 7.84
CA CYS A 14 1.70 9.97 8.73
C CYS A 14 1.58 8.44 8.83
N GLY A 15 2.50 7.68 8.20
CA GLY A 15 2.50 6.22 8.19
C GLY A 15 1.43 5.58 7.30
N TRP A 16 0.81 6.32 6.37
CA TRP A 16 -0.18 5.73 5.46
C TRP A 16 0.46 4.73 4.50
N ILE A 17 -0.11 3.52 4.42
CA ILE A 17 0.38 2.48 3.52
C ILE A 17 -0.51 2.37 2.28
N GLU A 18 0.08 2.47 1.11
CA GLU A 18 -0.57 2.32 -0.20
C GLU A 18 0.11 1.19 -1.00
N HIS A 19 -0.64 0.49 -1.85
CA HIS A 19 -0.15 -0.62 -2.68
C HIS A 19 -0.34 -0.29 -4.15
N GLY A 20 0.71 -0.42 -4.96
CA GLY A 20 0.63 -0.14 -6.39
C GLY A 20 1.98 -0.17 -7.10
N LYS A 21 1.95 -0.03 -8.43
CA LYS A 21 3.17 0.10 -9.24
C LYS A 21 3.86 1.45 -9.03
N ILE A 22 3.07 2.48 -8.75
CA ILE A 22 3.52 3.86 -8.54
C ILE A 22 2.92 4.41 -7.24
N PRO A 23 3.61 5.31 -6.53
CA PRO A 23 3.04 5.99 -5.37
C PRO A 23 2.07 7.08 -5.82
N PRO A 24 1.05 7.40 -5.01
CA PRO A 24 0.18 8.54 -5.30
C PRO A 24 0.93 9.86 -5.04
N GLU A 25 0.58 10.89 -5.81
CA GLU A 25 1.19 12.21 -5.66
C GLU A 25 0.82 12.89 -4.34
N LYS A 26 -0.36 12.59 -3.80
CA LYS A 26 -0.90 13.18 -2.57
C LYS A 26 -1.39 12.08 -1.62
N CYS A 27 -0.96 12.14 -0.37
CA CYS A 27 -1.42 11.23 0.66
C CYS A 27 -2.92 11.45 0.95
N PRO A 28 -3.76 10.41 0.92
CA PRO A 28 -5.19 10.55 1.22
C PRO A 28 -5.46 10.85 2.71
N LYS A 29 -4.56 10.46 3.62
CA LYS A 29 -4.69 10.69 5.07
C LYS A 29 -4.26 12.10 5.47
N CYS A 30 -2.99 12.45 5.27
CA CYS A 30 -2.45 13.74 5.72
C CYS A 30 -2.41 14.82 4.63
N LYS A 31 -2.85 14.53 3.40
CA LYS A 31 -2.88 15.46 2.25
C LYS A 31 -1.51 16.00 1.83
N ARG A 32 -0.40 15.47 2.36
CA ARG A 32 0.97 15.84 1.99
C ARG A 32 1.34 15.27 0.61
N ARG A 33 2.04 16.06 -0.20
CA ARG A 33 2.46 15.68 -1.55
C ARG A 33 3.82 14.97 -1.53
N LYS A 34 4.07 14.09 -2.50
CA LYS A 34 5.36 13.41 -2.75
C LYS A 34 6.02 12.84 -1.48
N SER A 35 5.22 12.34 -0.56
CA SER A 35 5.68 11.90 0.77
C SER A 35 5.77 10.39 0.90
N PHE A 36 5.67 9.66 -0.21
CA PHE A 36 5.67 8.20 -0.21
C PHE A 36 7.06 7.65 -0.49
N ALA A 37 7.51 6.76 0.37
CA ALA A 37 8.75 5.99 0.20
C ALA A 37 8.41 4.53 -0.13
N LYS A 38 9.21 3.93 -1.01
CA LYS A 38 9.10 2.50 -1.34
C LYS A 38 9.66 1.68 -0.19
N LEU A 39 8.90 0.69 0.23
CA LEU A 39 9.32 -0.18 1.32
C LEU A 39 10.19 -1.34 0.80
N PRO A 40 11.19 -1.76 1.58
CA PRO A 40 11.96 -2.97 1.27
C PRO A 40 11.04 -4.18 1.11
N LYS A 41 11.41 -5.09 0.22
CA LYS A 41 10.60 -6.28 -0.10
C LYS A 41 10.27 -7.10 1.15
N GLU A 42 11.21 -7.23 2.08
CA GLU A 42 10.99 -7.96 3.32
C GLU A 42 9.88 -7.34 4.18
N TRP A 43 9.88 -6.01 4.31
CA TRP A 43 8.88 -5.30 5.10
C TRP A 43 7.52 -5.28 4.40
N ALA A 44 7.51 -5.14 3.07
CA ALA A 44 6.32 -5.25 2.25
C ALA A 44 5.58 -6.59 2.44
N GLU A 45 6.31 -7.71 2.56
CA GLU A 45 5.69 -9.02 2.81
C GLU A 45 5.07 -9.11 4.22
N LYS A 46 5.70 -8.51 5.23
CA LYS A 46 5.15 -8.43 6.59
C LYS A 46 3.86 -7.61 6.60
N VAL A 47 3.87 -6.44 5.98
CA VAL A 47 2.70 -5.55 5.88
C VAL A 47 1.54 -6.23 5.14
N LYS A 48 1.81 -6.96 4.04
CA LYS A 48 0.79 -7.75 3.34
C LYS A 48 0.12 -8.78 4.26
N LYS A 49 0.91 -9.54 5.03
CA LYS A 49 0.37 -10.55 5.96
C LYS A 49 -0.52 -9.91 7.03
N GLU A 50 -0.08 -8.80 7.61
CA GLU A 50 -0.85 -8.06 8.61
C GLU A 50 -2.14 -7.46 8.05
N LEU A 51 -2.13 -6.96 6.81
CA LEU A 51 -3.33 -6.45 6.15
C LEU A 51 -4.34 -7.55 5.83
N ILE A 52 -3.88 -8.70 5.33
CA ILE A 52 -4.74 -9.87 5.11
C ILE A 52 -5.38 -10.32 6.42
N LYS A 53 -4.62 -10.27 7.52
CA LYS A 53 -5.12 -10.60 8.86
C LYS A 53 -6.17 -9.59 9.36
N LYS A 54 -5.95 -8.29 9.17
CA LYS A 54 -6.86 -7.22 9.65
C LYS A 54 -8.12 -7.02 8.80
N HIS A 55 -8.02 -7.18 7.49
CA HIS A 55 -9.06 -6.78 6.53
C HIS A 55 -9.55 -7.92 5.62
N GLY A 56 -9.01 -9.13 5.78
CA GLY A 56 -9.30 -10.26 4.90
C GLY A 56 -8.61 -10.14 3.53
N LYS A 57 -8.48 -11.28 2.84
CA LYS A 57 -7.76 -11.37 1.55
C LYS A 57 -8.49 -10.65 0.40
N GLU A 58 -9.79 -10.45 0.55
CA GLU A 58 -10.68 -9.86 -0.46
C GLU A 58 -10.41 -8.36 -0.66
N LEU A 59 -10.17 -7.61 0.42
CA LEU A 59 -9.87 -6.18 0.35
C LEU A 59 -8.52 -5.91 -0.34
N LEU A 60 -7.52 -6.76 -0.08
CA LEU A 60 -6.23 -6.69 -0.76
C LEU A 60 -6.40 -6.97 -2.25
N LYS A 61 -7.17 -7.99 -2.62
CA LYS A 61 -7.42 -8.33 -4.03
C LYS A 61 -8.10 -7.17 -4.77
N LYS A 62 -9.12 -6.57 -4.15
CA LYS A 62 -9.84 -5.39 -4.66
C LYS A 62 -8.93 -4.15 -4.79
N ALA A 63 -8.08 -3.88 -3.80
CA ALA A 63 -7.07 -2.81 -3.86
C ALA A 63 -6.06 -2.98 -5.01
N LEU A 64 -5.68 -4.23 -5.30
CA LEU A 64 -4.75 -4.57 -6.39
C LEU A 64 -5.41 -4.51 -7.77
N GLU A 65 -6.71 -4.79 -7.85
CA GLU A 65 -7.50 -4.76 -9.09
C GLU A 65 -8.02 -3.34 -9.41
N GLU A 66 -8.36 -2.53 -8.40
CA GLU A 66 -8.94 -1.19 -8.55
C GLU A 66 -7.93 -0.04 -8.32
N GLY A 67 -6.68 -0.35 -7.97
CA GLY A 67 -5.59 0.64 -7.95
C GLY A 67 -5.69 1.73 -6.89
N LEU A 68 -6.28 1.45 -5.72
CA LEU A 68 -6.20 2.28 -4.51
C LEU A 68 -6.65 1.49 -3.28
N GLY A 69 -5.68 0.99 -2.51
CA GLY A 69 -5.88 0.20 -1.31
C GLY A 69 -5.66 1.02 -0.06
N LYS A 70 -6.76 1.57 0.47
CA LYS A 70 -6.73 2.45 1.64
C LYS A 70 -6.60 1.64 2.92
N SER A 71 -5.51 1.79 3.67
CA SER A 71 -5.41 1.21 5.02
C SER A 71 -4.87 2.21 6.05
N LYS A 72 -5.67 2.40 7.10
CA LYS A 72 -5.31 3.17 8.30
C LYS A 72 -4.50 2.25 9.21
N VAL A 73 -3.20 2.54 9.38
CA VAL A 73 -2.55 2.23 10.65
C VAL A 73 -3.00 3.25 11.69
#